data_AF-A0A1Y5E6P2-F1
#
_entry.id   AF-A0A1Y5E6P2-F1
#
_cell.length_a   1.000
_cell.length_b   1.000
_cell.length_c   1.000
_cell.angle_alpha   90.00
_cell.angle_beta   90.00
_cell.angle_gamma   90.00
#
_symmetry.space_group_name_H-M   'P 1'
#
loop_
_entity.id
_entity.type
_entity.pdbx_description
1 polymer ?
#
loop_
_entity_poly.entity_id
_entity_poly.type
_entity_poly.pdbx_seq_one_letter_code
_entity_poly.pdbx_strand_id
1 'polypeptide(L)'
;MVKPSNLEQYFTSWNEGETGYFKVGPITLKVTSDATELEKVAKETAKEIEAEVSYAWDLGQKNSSAWWLEWGGFALEEEIPYYAATSFPEAEEKLKDFDPKNNDFECDTVEEFKEMLFSAYDEDLRAVDLKRGFKLWLKSLDKPILEALEKDLLSWTSRAR
;
A
#
# COMPACT_ATOMS: atom_id res chain seq x y z
N MET A 1 -1.84 20.27 11.63
CA MET A 1 -2.93 19.40 11.16
C MET A 1 -2.42 18.73 9.91
N VAL A 2 -2.00 17.48 10.01
CA VAL A 2 -1.66 16.67 8.83
C VAL A 2 -2.98 16.33 8.15
N LYS A 3 -3.19 16.84 6.93
CA LYS A 3 -4.34 16.44 6.13
C LYS A 3 -3.93 15.20 5.34
N PRO A 4 -4.75 14.13 5.29
CA PRO A 4 -4.48 12.94 4.48
C PRO A 4 -4.13 13.25 3.02
N SER A 5 -4.60 14.39 2.49
CA SER A 5 -4.31 14.86 1.13
C SER A 5 -2.83 15.01 0.80
N ASN A 6 -1.96 15.22 1.79
CA ASN A 6 -0.51 15.35 1.56
C ASN A 6 0.21 14.01 1.48
N LEU A 7 -0.36 12.93 2.02
CA LEU A 7 0.26 11.60 1.98
C LEU A 7 -0.01 10.89 0.64
N GLU A 8 -1.13 11.21 -0.02
CA GLU A 8 -1.48 10.68 -1.35
C GLU A 8 -0.40 10.96 -2.41
N GLN A 9 0.44 11.97 -2.23
CA GLN A 9 1.54 12.30 -3.16
C GLN A 9 2.66 11.26 -3.18
N TYR A 10 2.77 10.43 -2.13
CA TYR A 10 3.76 9.36 -2.03
C TYR A 10 3.28 8.05 -2.67
N PHE A 11 2.11 8.04 -3.30
CA PHE A 11 1.54 6.86 -3.93
C PHE A 11 1.57 6.98 -5.44
N THR A 12 2.13 5.98 -6.11
CA THR A 12 2.09 5.84 -7.57
C THR A 12 1.35 4.56 -7.93
N SER A 13 0.42 4.63 -8.88
CA SER A 13 -0.27 3.45 -9.42
C SER A 13 -0.41 3.54 -10.94
N TRP A 14 -0.41 2.39 -11.61
CA TRP A 14 -0.55 2.27 -13.06
C TRP A 14 -1.20 0.93 -13.41
N ASN A 15 -1.72 0.82 -14.63
CA ASN A 15 -2.22 -0.46 -15.15
C ASN A 15 -1.16 -1.06 -16.08
N GLU A 16 -0.97 -2.36 -16.00
CA GLU A 16 -0.27 -3.15 -17.01
C GLU A 16 -1.23 -4.25 -17.50
N GLY A 17 -1.72 -4.09 -18.74
CA GLY A 17 -2.84 -4.88 -19.24
C GLY A 17 -4.12 -4.65 -18.43
N GLU A 18 -4.69 -5.74 -17.89
CA GLU A 18 -5.90 -5.73 -17.07
C GLU A 18 -5.63 -5.62 -15.56
N THR A 19 -4.36 -5.69 -15.15
CA THR A 19 -3.96 -5.66 -13.74
C THR A 19 -3.47 -4.28 -13.32
N GLY A 20 -3.88 -3.83 -12.13
CA GLY A 20 -3.38 -2.64 -11.47
C GLY A 20 -2.14 -2.92 -10.64
N TYR A 21 -1.20 -1.99 -10.65
CA TYR A 21 0.04 -2.03 -9.87
C TYR A 21 0.22 -0.73 -9.11
N PHE A 22 1.00 -0.78 -8.03
CA PHE A 22 1.33 0.42 -7.25
C PHE A 22 2.70 0.37 -6.59
N LYS A 23 3.13 1.54 -6.10
CA LYS A 23 4.33 1.75 -5.29
C LYS A 23 4.03 2.79 -4.21
N VAL A 24 4.44 2.52 -2.98
CA VAL A 24 4.37 3.46 -1.85
C VAL A 24 5.77 4.05 -1.60
N GLY A 25 5.85 5.37 -1.51
CA GLY A 25 7.10 6.11 -1.34
C GLY A 25 8.15 5.80 -2.42
N PRO A 26 7.82 5.74 -3.73
CA PRO A 26 8.82 5.39 -4.73
C PRO A 26 9.93 6.42 -4.80
N ILE A 27 11.19 5.96 -4.76
CA ILE A 27 12.38 6.78 -4.96
C ILE A 27 13.20 6.27 -6.15
N THR A 28 13.88 7.19 -6.83
CA THR A 28 14.81 6.84 -7.92
C THR A 28 16.22 6.73 -7.35
N LEU A 29 16.89 5.63 -7.64
CA LEU A 29 18.27 5.36 -7.24
C LEU A 29 19.18 5.43 -8.48
N LYS A 30 20.29 6.17 -8.35
CA LYS A 30 21.29 6.32 -9.43
C LYS A 30 22.09 5.05 -9.69
N VAL A 31 22.21 4.17 -8.69
CA VAL A 31 22.88 2.89 -8.83
C VAL A 31 22.00 1.95 -9.64
N THR A 32 22.57 1.34 -10.66
CA THR A 32 21.87 0.40 -11.53
C THR A 32 22.64 -0.89 -11.62
N SER A 33 21.93 -2.01 -11.51
CA SER A 33 22.44 -3.38 -11.75
C SER A 33 23.29 -4.05 -10.66
N ASP A 34 23.50 -3.45 -9.49
CA ASP A 34 24.14 -4.12 -8.34
C ASP A 34 23.20 -4.15 -7.13
N ALA A 35 22.69 -5.35 -6.80
CA ALA A 35 21.77 -5.55 -5.69
C ALA A 35 22.38 -5.19 -4.33
N THR A 36 23.70 -5.38 -4.13
CA THR A 36 24.38 -5.06 -2.88
C THR A 36 24.52 -3.55 -2.70
N GLU A 37 24.86 -2.82 -3.76
CA GLU A 37 24.91 -1.36 -3.71
C GLU A 37 23.50 -0.74 -3.54
N LEU A 38 22.48 -1.32 -4.18
CA LEU A 38 21.09 -0.89 -4.02
C LEU A 38 20.57 -1.10 -2.60
N GLU A 39 20.81 -2.27 -2.03
CA GLU A 39 20.46 -2.55 -0.64
C GLU A 39 21.17 -1.57 0.30
N LYS A 40 22.45 -1.27 0.05
CA LYS A 40 23.19 -0.28 0.85
C LYS A 40 22.56 1.10 0.78
N VAL A 41 22.24 1.61 -0.42
CA VAL A 41 21.63 2.93 -0.58
C VAL A 41 20.22 2.97 0.03
N ALA A 42 19.44 1.90 -0.12
CA ALA A 42 18.12 1.80 0.52
C ALA A 42 18.24 1.79 2.05
N LYS A 43 19.18 1.04 2.64
CA LYS A 43 19.47 1.07 4.08
C LYS A 43 19.92 2.45 4.56
N GLU A 44 20.78 3.13 3.80
CA GLU A 44 21.22 4.50 4.14
C GLU A 44 20.05 5.49 4.14
N THR A 45 19.13 5.33 3.19
CA THR A 45 17.91 6.14 3.07
C THR A 45 16.92 5.82 4.19
N ALA A 46 16.80 4.56 4.59
CA ALA A 46 15.94 4.10 5.67
C ALA A 46 16.49 4.37 7.08
N LYS A 47 17.73 4.83 7.23
CA LYS A 47 18.43 4.95 8.52
C LYS A 47 17.71 5.80 9.57
N GLU A 48 16.89 6.76 9.14
CA GLU A 48 16.13 7.65 10.02
C GLU A 48 14.63 7.37 10.02
N ILE A 49 14.21 6.27 9.39
CA ILE A 49 12.86 5.75 9.55
C ILE A 49 12.77 5.14 10.94
N GLU A 50 11.76 5.55 11.71
CA GLU A 50 11.57 5.05 13.07
C GLU A 50 10.87 3.69 13.10
N ALA A 51 10.07 3.41 12.07
CA ALA A 51 9.38 2.14 11.85
C ALA A 51 10.26 1.07 11.20
N GLU A 52 9.87 -0.20 11.36
CA GLU A 52 10.37 -1.29 10.52
C GLU A 52 9.82 -1.15 9.10
N VAL A 53 10.68 -1.30 8.09
CA VAL A 53 10.31 -1.16 6.67
C VAL A 53 10.96 -2.26 5.85
N SER A 54 10.16 -2.94 5.03
CA SER A 54 10.63 -3.77 3.93
C SER A 54 10.39 -3.05 2.61
N TYR A 55 11.30 -3.26 1.65
CA TYR A 55 11.30 -2.52 0.39
C TYR A 55 11.66 -3.43 -0.78
N ALA A 56 11.05 -3.16 -1.93
CA ALA A 56 11.36 -3.78 -3.21
C ALA A 56 12.13 -2.82 -4.11
N TRP A 57 12.83 -3.37 -5.10
CA TRP A 57 13.49 -2.60 -6.15
C TRP A 57 13.39 -3.27 -7.52
N ASP A 58 13.44 -2.45 -8.58
CA ASP A 58 13.51 -2.92 -9.96
C ASP A 58 14.95 -2.77 -10.50
N LEU A 59 15.53 -3.88 -10.95
CA LEU A 59 16.89 -3.96 -11.52
C LEU A 59 16.94 -3.81 -13.05
N GLY A 60 15.77 -3.82 -13.72
CA GLY A 60 15.69 -3.96 -15.17
C GLY A 60 15.92 -2.68 -15.98
N GLN A 61 16.11 -1.53 -15.32
CA GLN A 61 16.20 -0.23 -15.99
C GLN A 61 17.48 0.54 -15.69
N LYS A 62 17.78 1.52 -16.57
CA LYS A 62 18.93 2.43 -16.48
C LYS A 62 18.91 3.34 -15.24
N ASN A 63 17.80 3.36 -14.51
CA ASN A 63 17.66 3.86 -13.13
C ASN A 63 16.85 2.82 -12.34
N SER A 64 17.23 2.51 -11.10
CA SER A 64 16.48 1.58 -10.26
C SER A 64 15.46 2.36 -9.43
N SER A 65 14.24 1.86 -9.26
CA SER A 65 13.28 2.43 -8.32
C SER A 65 13.19 1.56 -7.07
N ALA A 66 13.18 2.16 -5.87
CA ALA A 66 12.87 1.46 -4.63
C ALA A 66 11.56 1.99 -4.02
N TRP A 67 10.77 1.12 -3.38
CA TRP A 67 9.49 1.48 -2.76
C TRP A 67 9.19 0.54 -1.58
N TRP A 68 8.28 0.93 -0.70
CA TRP A 68 7.93 0.16 0.49
C TRP A 68 6.91 -0.94 0.20
N LEU A 69 7.11 -2.10 0.81
CA LEU A 69 6.16 -3.22 0.84
C LEU A 69 5.47 -3.31 2.21
N GLU A 70 6.22 -3.07 3.28
CA GLU A 70 5.70 -3.01 4.65
C GLU A 70 6.23 -1.77 5.35
N TRP A 71 5.46 -1.22 6.29
CA TRP A 71 5.88 -0.12 7.14
C TRP A 71 5.22 -0.25 8.51
N GLY A 72 6.00 -0.24 9.60
CA GLY A 72 5.49 -0.19 10.97
C GLY A 72 4.63 -1.39 11.38
N GLY A 73 4.84 -2.55 10.73
CA GLY A 73 4.02 -3.75 10.91
C GLY A 73 2.78 -3.81 10.02
N PHE A 74 2.53 -2.80 9.18
CA PHE A 74 1.48 -2.82 8.16
C PHE A 74 1.99 -3.43 6.87
N ALA A 75 1.29 -4.44 6.35
CA ALA A 75 1.61 -5.09 5.09
C ALA A 75 0.96 -4.31 3.94
N LEU A 76 1.65 -3.29 3.43
CA LEU A 76 1.07 -2.36 2.44
C LEU A 76 0.65 -3.08 1.16
N GLU A 77 1.38 -4.13 0.76
CA GLU A 77 1.05 -4.98 -0.38
C GLU A 77 -0.26 -5.76 -0.24
N GLU A 78 -0.71 -6.03 0.98
CA GLU A 78 -1.95 -6.77 1.25
C GLU A 78 -3.08 -5.82 1.67
N GLU A 79 -2.79 -4.89 2.58
CA GLU A 79 -3.80 -4.00 3.15
C GLU A 79 -4.37 -3.02 2.12
N ILE A 80 -3.54 -2.46 1.23
CA ILE A 80 -4.03 -1.50 0.23
C ILE A 80 -4.99 -2.19 -0.75
N PRO A 81 -4.65 -3.36 -1.34
CA PRO A 81 -5.60 -4.16 -2.11
C PRO A 81 -6.85 -4.57 -1.32
N TYR A 82 -6.71 -4.97 -0.06
CA TYR A 82 -7.85 -5.32 0.80
C TYR A 82 -8.85 -4.17 0.93
N TYR A 83 -8.37 -2.96 1.26
CA TYR A 83 -9.22 -1.76 1.31
C TYR A 83 -9.79 -1.39 -0.06
N ALA A 84 -9.07 -1.64 -1.15
CA ALA A 84 -9.55 -1.37 -2.50
C ALA A 84 -10.69 -2.31 -2.90
N ALA A 85 -10.54 -3.62 -2.65
CA ALA A 85 -11.50 -4.65 -3.01
C ALA A 85 -12.78 -4.56 -2.17
N THR A 86 -12.63 -4.38 -0.85
CA THR A 86 -13.78 -4.27 0.07
C THR A 86 -14.56 -2.97 -0.08
N SER A 87 -14.07 -2.02 -0.88
CA SER A 87 -14.75 -0.77 -1.22
C SER A 87 -15.28 -0.72 -2.66
N PHE A 88 -15.30 -1.85 -3.38
CA PHE A 88 -16.11 -1.92 -4.60
C PHE A 88 -17.58 -1.71 -4.28
N PRO A 89 -18.36 -1.02 -5.13
CA PRO A 89 -19.79 -0.83 -4.90
C PRO A 89 -20.54 -2.14 -4.61
N GLU A 90 -20.22 -3.20 -5.36
CA GLU A 90 -20.79 -4.53 -5.19
C GLU A 90 -20.36 -5.19 -3.87
N ALA A 91 -19.14 -4.93 -3.40
CA ALA A 91 -18.66 -5.41 -2.11
C ALA A 91 -19.32 -4.64 -0.95
N GLU A 92 -19.45 -3.31 -1.07
CA GLU A 92 -20.10 -2.46 -0.06
C GLU A 92 -21.58 -2.82 0.12
N GLU A 93 -22.30 -3.09 -0.98
CA GLU A 93 -23.69 -3.54 -0.93
C GLU A 93 -23.81 -4.87 -0.17
N LYS A 94 -22.96 -5.86 -0.53
CA LYS A 94 -22.90 -7.14 0.16
C LYS A 94 -22.57 -7.00 1.64
N LEU A 95 -21.61 -6.13 2.00
CA LEU A 95 -21.21 -5.90 3.39
C LEU A 95 -22.31 -5.26 4.23
N LYS A 96 -23.11 -4.38 3.63
CA LYS A 96 -24.20 -3.69 4.33
C LYS A 96 -25.32 -4.64 4.75
N ASP A 97 -25.60 -5.63 3.91
CA ASP A 97 -26.70 -6.60 4.13
C ASP A 97 -26.22 -7.88 4.83
N PHE A 98 -24.92 -7.98 5.15
CA PHE A 98 -24.34 -9.14 5.80
C PHE A 98 -24.75 -9.25 7.28
N ASP A 99 -25.33 -10.39 7.65
CA ASP A 99 -25.60 -10.79 9.03
C ASP A 99 -24.80 -12.07 9.36
N PRO A 100 -23.81 -12.03 10.27
CA PRO A 100 -23.04 -13.21 10.67
C PRO A 100 -23.90 -14.37 11.18
N LYS A 101 -25.12 -14.10 11.67
CA LYS A 101 -26.03 -15.14 12.19
C LYS A 101 -26.95 -15.73 11.13
N ASN A 102 -27.00 -15.12 9.95
CA ASN A 102 -27.92 -15.49 8.88
C ASN A 102 -27.36 -15.06 7.52
N ASN A 103 -26.36 -15.78 7.03
CA ASN A 103 -25.74 -15.55 5.73
C ASN A 103 -25.57 -16.87 4.95
N ASP A 104 -25.52 -16.75 3.63
CA ASP A 104 -25.34 -17.88 2.69
C ASP A 104 -23.85 -18.23 2.46
N PHE A 105 -22.93 -17.51 3.11
CA PHE A 105 -21.49 -17.57 2.83
C PHE A 105 -20.70 -18.37 3.86
N GLU A 106 -21.38 -18.92 4.88
CA GLU A 106 -20.78 -19.67 5.99
C GLU A 106 -19.67 -18.88 6.73
N CYS A 107 -19.78 -17.54 6.75
CA CYS A 107 -18.86 -16.68 7.49
C CYS A 107 -19.42 -16.40 8.89
N ASP A 108 -18.60 -16.62 9.92
CA ASP A 108 -18.94 -16.40 11.32
C ASP A 108 -18.73 -14.93 11.74
N THR A 109 -17.94 -14.18 10.96
CA THR A 109 -17.59 -12.78 11.24
C THR A 109 -17.65 -11.89 10.00
N VAL A 110 -17.73 -10.57 10.22
CA VAL A 110 -17.65 -9.57 9.14
C VAL A 110 -16.27 -9.59 8.50
N GLU A 111 -15.24 -9.87 9.29
CA GLU A 111 -13.85 -9.94 8.87
C GLU A 111 -13.64 -11.10 7.90
N GLU A 112 -14.11 -12.31 8.23
CA GLU A 112 -14.06 -13.47 7.31
C GLU A 112 -14.81 -13.18 6.00
N PHE A 113 -15.96 -12.50 6.09
CA PHE A 113 -16.70 -12.13 4.89
C PHE A 113 -15.95 -11.10 4.04
N LYS A 114 -15.23 -10.15 4.65
CA LYS A 114 -14.35 -9.21 3.92
C LYS A 114 -13.17 -9.91 3.27
N GLU A 115 -12.55 -10.91 3.91
CA GLU A 115 -11.48 -11.72 3.30
C GLU A 115 -11.98 -12.47 2.07
N MET A 116 -13.19 -13.02 2.14
CA MET A 116 -13.82 -13.67 1.00
C MET A 116 -14.11 -12.67 -0.13
N LEU A 117 -14.58 -11.45 0.19
CA LEU A 117 -14.78 -10.40 -0.81
C LEU A 117 -13.45 -9.92 -1.40
N PHE A 118 -12.39 -9.82 -0.61
CA PHE A 118 -11.06 -9.50 -1.11
C PHE A 118 -10.61 -10.56 -2.13
N SER A 119 -10.69 -11.83 -1.76
CA SER A 119 -10.34 -12.96 -2.66
C SER A 119 -11.20 -13.04 -3.93
N ALA A 120 -12.37 -12.39 -3.95
CA ALA A 120 -13.27 -12.39 -5.10
C ALA A 120 -13.00 -11.25 -6.09
N TYR A 121 -12.31 -10.20 -5.66
CA TYR A 121 -12.14 -8.96 -6.44
C TYR A 121 -10.69 -8.47 -6.53
N ASP A 122 -9.73 -9.13 -5.89
CA ASP A 122 -8.31 -8.73 -5.86
C ASP A 122 -7.68 -8.73 -7.26
N GLU A 123 -7.97 -9.75 -8.07
CA GLU A 123 -7.46 -9.88 -9.44
C GLU A 123 -8.01 -8.80 -10.39
N ASP A 124 -9.17 -8.22 -10.08
CA ASP A 124 -9.85 -7.20 -10.90
C ASP A 124 -9.40 -5.77 -10.56
N LEU A 125 -8.54 -5.58 -9.56
CA LEU A 125 -8.13 -4.25 -9.10
C LEU A 125 -7.34 -3.50 -10.18
N ARG A 126 -7.82 -2.30 -10.51
CA ARG A 126 -7.12 -1.36 -11.39
C ARG A 126 -6.40 -0.29 -10.57
N ALA A 127 -5.50 0.45 -11.19
CA ALA A 127 -4.75 1.54 -10.58
C ALA A 127 -5.64 2.55 -9.83
N VAL A 128 -6.82 2.86 -10.38
CA VAL A 128 -7.78 3.77 -9.74
C VAL A 128 -8.34 3.19 -8.45
N ASP A 129 -8.56 1.88 -8.39
CA ASP A 129 -9.05 1.16 -7.21
C ASP A 129 -7.95 1.09 -6.15
N LEU A 130 -6.71 0.80 -6.53
CA LEU A 130 -5.56 0.82 -5.63
C LEU A 130 -5.33 2.21 -5.00
N LYS A 131 -5.50 3.27 -5.79
CA LYS A 131 -5.47 4.65 -5.26
C LYS A 131 -6.60 4.91 -4.26
N ARG A 132 -7.79 4.38 -4.51
CA ARG A 132 -8.91 4.42 -3.56
C ARG A 132 -8.57 3.63 -2.29
N GLY A 133 -8.03 2.42 -2.43
CA GLY A 133 -7.58 1.57 -1.33
C GLY A 133 -6.57 2.28 -0.43
N PHE A 134 -5.53 2.90 -1.00
CA PHE A 134 -4.53 3.63 -0.23
C PHE A 134 -5.16 4.79 0.56
N LYS A 135 -6.11 5.51 -0.04
CA LYS A 135 -6.83 6.59 0.64
C LYS A 135 -7.70 6.09 1.80
N LEU A 136 -8.32 4.92 1.64
CA LEU A 136 -9.14 4.31 2.68
C LEU A 136 -8.28 3.77 3.82
N TRP A 137 -7.15 3.12 3.49
CA TRP A 137 -6.13 2.73 4.45
C TRP A 137 -5.62 3.93 5.24
N LEU A 138 -5.25 5.05 4.60
CA LEU A 138 -4.86 6.27 5.32
C LEU A 138 -5.97 6.81 6.26
N LYS A 139 -7.24 6.57 5.95
CA LYS A 139 -8.35 6.99 6.82
C LYS A 139 -8.61 6.05 7.98
N SER A 140 -8.18 4.79 7.89
CA SER A 140 -8.31 3.83 8.99
C SER A 140 -7.24 4.00 10.06
N LEU A 141 -6.13 4.68 9.73
CA LEU A 141 -5.03 4.93 10.67
C LEU A 141 -5.35 6.06 11.65
N ASP A 142 -4.95 5.84 12.90
CA ASP A 142 -5.01 6.88 13.93
C ASP A 142 -4.02 8.02 13.66
N LYS A 143 -4.34 9.20 14.17
CA LYS A 143 -3.55 10.42 13.95
C LYS A 143 -2.04 10.28 14.28
N PRO A 144 -1.62 9.68 15.41
CA PRO A 144 -0.19 9.52 15.70
C PRO A 144 0.53 8.65 14.67
N ILE A 145 -0.16 7.64 14.12
CA ILE A 145 0.38 6.75 13.09
C ILE A 145 0.55 7.53 11.78
N LEU A 146 -0.44 8.35 11.41
CA LEU A 146 -0.34 9.22 10.23
C LEU A 146 0.81 10.23 10.34
N GLU A 147 1.05 10.79 11.52
CA GLU A 147 2.15 11.71 11.77
C GLU A 147 3.52 11.00 11.67
N ALA A 148 3.63 9.76 12.17
CA ALA A 148 4.84 8.94 12.02
C ALA A 148 5.08 8.57 10.55
N LEU A 149 4.04 8.14 9.83
CA LEU A 149 4.09 7.80 8.41
C LEU A 149 4.57 8.98 7.56
N GLU A 150 4.03 10.17 7.80
CA GLU A 150 4.44 11.39 7.09
C GLU A 150 5.92 11.69 7.30
N LYS A 151 6.39 11.62 8.54
CA LYS A 151 7.79 11.86 8.89
C LYS A 151 8.72 10.86 8.20
N ASP A 152 8.37 9.58 8.23
CA ASP A 152 9.17 8.52 7.62
C ASP A 152 9.19 8.64 6.09
N LEU A 153 8.05 8.92 5.45
CA LEU A 153 7.97 9.13 4.00
C LEU A 153 8.75 10.39 3.55
N LEU A 154 8.68 11.47 4.33
CA LEU A 154 9.48 12.67 4.08
C LEU A 154 10.98 12.38 4.20
N SER A 155 11.39 11.66 5.25
CA SER A 155 12.78 11.27 5.46
C SER A 155 13.30 10.41 4.30
N TRP A 156 12.50 9.42 3.90
CA TRP A 156 12.80 8.50 2.82
C TRP A 156 12.96 9.21 1.47
N THR A 157 11.97 10.01 1.09
CA THR A 157 11.95 10.66 -0.24
C THR A 157 12.93 11.82 -0.35
N SER A 158 13.23 12.56 0.73
CA SER A 158 14.19 13.68 0.69
C SER A 158 15.65 13.24 0.57
N ARG A 159 15.95 11.97 0.88
CA ARG A 159 17.30 11.40 0.89
C ARG A 159 17.66 10.64 -0.37
N ALA A 160 16.68 10.28 -1.19
CA ALA A 160 16.91 9.72 -2.51
C ALA A 160 17.71 10.69 -3.38
N ARG A 161 18.99 10.39 -3.62
CA ARG A 161 19.92 11.22 -4.40
C ARG A 161 20.62 10.45 -5.49
#